data_AF-A0A956ETW8-F1
#
_entry.id   AF-A0A956ETW8-F1
#
_cell.length_a   1.000
_cell.length_b   1.000
_cell.length_c   1.000
_cell.angle_alpha   90.00
_cell.angle_beta   90.00
_cell.angle_gamma   90.00
#
_symmetry.space_group_name_H-M   'P 1'
#
loop_
_entity.id
_entity.type
_entity.pdbx_description
1 polymer ?
#
loop_
_entity_poly.entity_id
_entity_poly.type
_entity_poly.pdbx_seq_one_letter_code
_entity_poly.pdbx_strand_id
1 'polypeptide(L)'
;MAPVTPLPTWKDRLKACFSWRHRFLHVFGVPAAAGAAAAVATSAMLTPDAAPGLGMLVMGVGTALYGYFVTSGFDKKLNQQLIDEAKEQGVASEFQELQNAVYNAEPALRPVLERILYYYNNIESVYADGASDTVEAVLESSRDDIKGLRDRALGLVNLHRRLSAVIAQSDVGYLKNELARMEREMARTPEGPVRDALVAAHESTERTLKQWTQALEKQHQIRSVLTVIESNLQEFKLAMELRKADAAMGANQGHNVGELQQRLIAAGRACDELVGRTSIMGERRNRRISSY
;
A
#
# COMPACT_ATOMS: atom_id res chain seq x y z
N MET A 1 -41.40 -17.80 0.93
CA MET A 1 -40.06 -17.17 0.95
C MET A 1 -39.49 -17.28 -0.45
N ALA A 2 -39.41 -16.16 -1.19
CA ALA A 2 -38.76 -16.17 -2.49
C ALA A 2 -37.26 -16.41 -2.29
N PRO A 3 -36.60 -17.28 -3.09
CA PRO A 3 -35.16 -17.45 -3.00
C PRO A 3 -34.48 -16.11 -3.30
N VAL A 4 -33.64 -15.64 -2.38
CA VAL A 4 -32.75 -14.51 -2.59
C VAL A 4 -31.74 -14.96 -3.65
N THR A 5 -32.02 -14.64 -4.91
CA THR A 5 -31.05 -14.84 -5.98
C THR A 5 -29.84 -13.97 -5.66
N PRO A 6 -28.61 -14.53 -5.62
CA PRO A 6 -27.42 -13.75 -5.32
C PRO A 6 -27.33 -12.59 -6.31
N LEU A 7 -27.12 -11.39 -5.78
CA LEU A 7 -26.89 -10.20 -6.57
C LEU A 7 -25.75 -10.50 -7.57
N PRO A 8 -25.99 -10.35 -8.89
CA PRO A 8 -25.02 -10.76 -9.91
C PRO A 8 -23.72 -9.97 -9.75
N THR A 9 -22.59 -10.64 -9.99
CA THR A 9 -21.26 -10.05 -9.79
C THR A 9 -21.00 -8.93 -10.79
N TRP A 10 -20.08 -8.01 -10.45
CA TRP A 10 -19.67 -6.87 -11.30
C TRP A 10 -19.37 -7.27 -12.76
N LYS A 11 -18.69 -8.40 -12.96
CA LYS A 11 -18.34 -8.90 -14.30
C LYS A 11 -19.60 -9.25 -15.11
N ASP A 12 -20.63 -9.78 -14.46
CA ASP A 12 -21.89 -10.16 -15.09
C ASP A 12 -22.75 -8.93 -15.42
N ARG A 13 -22.74 -7.91 -14.57
CA ARG A 13 -23.44 -6.63 -14.81
C ARG A 13 -22.81 -5.82 -15.92
N LEU A 14 -21.48 -5.73 -15.95
CA LEU A 14 -20.77 -5.11 -17.07
C LEU A 14 -21.03 -5.87 -18.37
N LYS A 15 -20.92 -7.20 -18.36
CA LYS A 15 -21.16 -8.02 -19.54
C LYS A 15 -22.58 -7.84 -20.06
N ALA A 16 -23.58 -7.72 -19.17
CA ALA A 16 -24.96 -7.43 -19.55
C ALA A 16 -25.10 -6.03 -20.17
N CYS A 17 -24.56 -4.98 -19.53
CA CYS A 17 -24.60 -3.60 -20.03
C CYS A 17 -23.85 -3.43 -21.37
N PHE A 18 -22.67 -4.03 -21.50
CA PHE A 18 -21.92 -4.06 -22.75
C PHE A 18 -22.62 -4.91 -23.82
N SER A 19 -23.27 -6.02 -23.46
CA SER A 19 -24.01 -6.84 -24.44
C SER A 19 -25.22 -6.11 -25.02
N TRP A 20 -25.96 -5.36 -24.20
CA TRP A 20 -27.12 -4.59 -24.67
C TRP A 20 -26.68 -3.41 -25.52
N ARG A 21 -25.63 -2.68 -25.13
CA ARG A 21 -25.08 -1.55 -25.90
C ARG A 21 -24.38 -1.99 -27.18
N HIS A 22 -23.63 -3.08 -27.16
CA HIS A 22 -23.03 -3.69 -28.36
C HIS A 22 -24.13 -4.17 -29.32
N ARG A 23 -25.20 -4.79 -28.81
CA ARG A 23 -26.38 -5.13 -29.61
C ARG A 23 -27.05 -3.88 -30.20
N PHE A 24 -27.19 -2.80 -29.45
CA PHE A 24 -27.77 -1.55 -29.96
C PHE A 24 -26.91 -0.92 -31.07
N LEU A 25 -25.59 -0.96 -30.92
CA LEU A 25 -24.64 -0.43 -31.89
C LEU A 25 -24.60 -1.26 -33.18
N HIS A 26 -24.76 -2.58 -33.09
CA HIS A 26 -24.90 -3.46 -34.26
C HIS A 26 -26.29 -3.42 -34.91
N VAL A 27 -27.36 -3.26 -34.15
CA VAL A 27 -28.74 -3.26 -34.68
C VAL A 27 -29.14 -1.90 -35.25
N PHE A 28 -28.68 -0.80 -34.65
CA PHE A 28 -29.06 0.55 -35.09
C PHE A 28 -27.87 1.34 -35.63
N GLY A 29 -26.69 1.24 -35.01
CA GLY A 29 -25.51 2.00 -35.42
C GLY A 29 -24.93 1.58 -36.77
N VAL A 30 -24.70 0.28 -36.98
CA VAL A 30 -24.14 -0.24 -38.23
C VAL A 30 -25.08 -0.04 -39.43
N PRO A 31 -26.40 -0.32 -39.34
CA PRO A 31 -27.32 -0.02 -40.43
C PRO A 31 -27.51 1.47 -40.69
N ALA A 32 -27.52 2.32 -39.65
CA ALA A 32 -27.59 3.77 -39.83
C ALA A 32 -26.31 4.33 -40.49
N ALA A 33 -25.13 3.85 -40.10
CA ALA A 33 -23.87 4.24 -40.72
C ALA A 33 -23.76 3.76 -42.17
N ALA A 34 -24.21 2.53 -42.46
CA ALA A 34 -24.28 2.00 -43.83
C ALA A 34 -25.30 2.77 -44.68
N GLY A 35 -26.48 3.09 -44.13
CA GLY A 35 -27.50 3.91 -44.79
C GLY A 35 -27.03 5.34 -45.05
N ALA A 36 -26.29 5.94 -44.10
CA ALA A 36 -25.71 7.27 -44.26
C ALA A 36 -24.59 7.28 -45.31
N ALA A 37 -23.71 6.29 -45.32
CA ALA A 37 -22.69 6.14 -46.36
C ALA A 37 -23.30 5.90 -47.75
N ALA A 38 -24.36 5.09 -47.83
CA ALA A 38 -25.10 4.86 -49.07
C ALA A 38 -25.81 6.12 -49.56
N ALA A 39 -26.39 6.93 -48.65
CA ALA A 39 -27.03 8.21 -48.97
C ALA A 39 -26.01 9.26 -49.43
N VAL A 40 -24.83 9.32 -48.81
CA VAL A 40 -23.73 10.19 -49.24
C VAL A 40 -23.24 9.77 -50.64
N ALA A 41 -23.04 8.47 -50.88
CA ALA A 41 -22.62 7.94 -52.18
C ALA A 41 -23.67 8.18 -53.28
N THR A 42 -24.96 7.96 -53.02
CA THR A 42 -26.03 8.26 -53.98
C THR A 42 -26.21 9.76 -54.21
N SER A 43 -26.05 10.59 -53.17
CA SER A 43 -26.05 12.06 -53.34
C SER A 43 -24.85 12.55 -54.16
N ALA A 44 -23.66 11.97 -54.00
CA ALA A 44 -22.48 12.29 -54.81
C ALA A 44 -22.65 11.91 -56.28
N MET A 45 -23.42 10.87 -56.57
CA MET A 45 -23.75 10.46 -57.93
C MET A 45 -24.83 11.35 -58.59
N LEU A 46 -25.74 11.93 -57.81
CA LEU A 46 -26.86 12.72 -58.33
C LEU A 46 -26.57 14.24 -58.36
N THR A 47 -25.87 14.75 -57.34
CA THR A 47 -25.49 16.16 -57.20
C THR A 47 -24.11 16.27 -56.51
N PRO A 48 -23.02 16.40 -57.29
CA PRO A 48 -21.65 16.40 -56.76
C PRO A 48 -21.39 17.47 -55.69
N ASP A 49 -22.08 18.60 -55.79
CA ASP A 49 -21.90 19.76 -54.89
C ASP A 49 -22.58 19.58 -53.52
N ALA A 50 -23.52 18.64 -53.38
CA ALA A 50 -24.25 18.39 -52.14
C ALA A 50 -23.57 17.33 -51.24
N ALA A 51 -22.71 16.49 -51.83
CA ALA A 51 -22.03 15.39 -51.14
C ALA A 51 -21.10 15.81 -49.99
N PRO A 52 -20.32 16.91 -50.08
CA PRO A 52 -19.44 17.34 -48.98
C PRO A 52 -20.25 17.78 -47.75
N GLY A 53 -21.39 18.45 -47.96
CA GLY A 53 -22.27 18.94 -46.90
C GLY A 53 -22.95 17.81 -46.13
N LEU A 54 -23.47 16.80 -46.84
CA LEU A 54 -24.04 15.60 -46.21
C LEU A 54 -22.96 14.76 -45.52
N GLY A 55 -21.75 14.66 -46.10
CA GLY A 55 -20.61 13.98 -45.48
C GLY A 55 -20.19 14.59 -44.13
N MET A 56 -20.13 15.93 -44.04
CA MET A 56 -19.84 16.61 -42.77
C MET A 56 -20.95 16.42 -41.73
N LEU A 57 -22.22 16.42 -42.15
CA LEU A 57 -23.36 16.26 -41.25
C LEU A 57 -23.38 14.85 -40.63
N VAL A 58 -23.09 13.83 -41.43
CA VAL A 58 -22.96 12.44 -40.96
C VAL A 58 -21.79 12.27 -40.01
N MET A 59 -20.64 12.88 -40.30
CA MET A 59 -19.49 12.89 -39.38
C MET A 59 -19.81 13.61 -38.07
N GLY A 60 -20.45 14.78 -38.14
CA GLY A 60 -20.80 15.58 -36.97
C GLY A 60 -21.77 14.85 -36.03
N VAL A 61 -22.84 14.26 -36.58
CA VAL A 61 -23.82 13.49 -35.81
C VAL A 61 -23.21 12.19 -35.29
N GLY A 62 -22.41 11.49 -36.10
CA GLY A 62 -21.70 10.27 -35.68
C GLY A 62 -20.73 10.52 -34.54
N THR A 63 -19.98 11.62 -34.60
CA THR A 63 -19.01 11.99 -33.55
C THR A 63 -19.72 12.45 -32.27
N ALA A 64 -20.83 13.19 -32.39
CA ALA A 64 -21.64 13.59 -31.25
C ALA A 64 -22.29 12.40 -30.54
N LEU A 65 -22.81 11.43 -31.28
CA LEU A 65 -23.36 10.18 -30.72
C LEU A 65 -22.26 9.35 -30.07
N TYR A 66 -21.09 9.19 -30.71
CA TYR A 66 -19.94 8.51 -30.12
C TYR A 66 -19.50 9.19 -28.81
N GLY A 67 -19.37 10.51 -28.82
CA GLY A 67 -19.06 11.32 -27.64
C GLY A 67 -20.08 11.13 -26.53
N TYR A 68 -21.39 11.17 -26.86
CA TYR A 68 -22.46 10.91 -25.89
C TYR A 68 -22.37 9.50 -25.30
N PHE A 69 -22.15 8.47 -26.10
CA PHE A 69 -22.03 7.09 -25.62
C PHE A 69 -20.79 6.85 -24.75
N VAL A 70 -19.66 7.50 -25.06
CA VAL A 70 -18.41 7.36 -24.30
C VAL A 70 -18.42 8.18 -23.01
N THR A 71 -19.00 9.38 -23.02
CA THR A 71 -18.91 10.34 -21.90
C THR A 71 -20.13 10.38 -20.99
N SER A 72 -21.34 10.18 -21.52
CA SER A 72 -22.59 10.24 -20.73
C SER A 72 -23.10 8.85 -20.31
N GLY A 73 -22.52 7.77 -20.85
CA GLY A 73 -22.97 6.39 -20.63
C GLY A 73 -22.49 5.73 -19.33
N PHE A 74 -21.50 6.31 -18.64
CA PHE A 74 -21.17 5.98 -17.26
C PHE A 74 -22.01 6.87 -16.35
N ASP A 75 -23.16 6.34 -15.95
CA ASP A 75 -24.05 6.98 -14.98
C ASP A 75 -23.21 7.45 -13.78
N LYS A 76 -23.29 8.72 -13.41
CA LYS A 76 -22.54 9.27 -12.25
C LYS A 76 -22.82 8.44 -11.00
N LYS A 77 -24.03 7.87 -10.87
CA LYS A 77 -24.37 6.94 -9.79
C LYS A 77 -23.62 5.62 -9.89
N LEU A 78 -23.41 5.08 -11.09
CA LEU A 78 -22.60 3.87 -11.31
C LEU A 78 -21.13 4.14 -11.00
N ASN A 79 -20.58 5.29 -11.39
CA ASN A 79 -19.21 5.64 -11.04
C ASN A 79 -19.04 5.85 -9.52
N GLN A 80 -20.01 6.49 -8.87
CA GLN A 80 -20.04 6.63 -7.42
C GLN A 80 -20.12 5.27 -6.72
N GLN A 81 -21.03 4.39 -7.17
CA GLN A 81 -21.14 3.01 -6.68
C GLN A 81 -19.86 2.20 -6.92
N LEU A 82 -19.15 2.42 -8.02
CA LEU A 82 -17.87 1.76 -8.28
C LEU A 82 -16.75 2.27 -7.39
N ILE A 83 -16.74 3.57 -7.08
CA ILE A 83 -15.81 4.14 -6.09
C ILE A 83 -16.12 3.58 -4.70
N ASP A 84 -17.40 3.45 -4.35
CA ASP A 84 -17.83 2.94 -3.05
C ASP A 84 -17.58 1.43 -2.92
N GLU A 85 -17.91 0.61 -3.94
CA GLU A 85 -17.59 -0.81 -3.99
C GLU A 85 -16.07 -1.07 -4.00
N ALA A 86 -15.28 -0.23 -4.69
CA ALA A 86 -13.82 -0.33 -4.67
C ALA A 86 -13.24 0.04 -3.29
N LYS A 87 -13.83 1.00 -2.60
CA LYS A 87 -13.47 1.33 -1.21
C LYS A 87 -13.82 0.17 -0.28
N GLU A 88 -15.01 -0.41 -0.39
CA GLU A 88 -15.42 -1.56 0.44
C GLU A 88 -14.54 -2.79 0.20
N GLN A 89 -14.22 -3.10 -1.08
CA GLN A 89 -13.29 -4.17 -1.42
C GLN A 89 -11.88 -3.89 -0.92
N GLY A 90 -11.39 -2.64 -1.05
CA GLY A 90 -10.09 -2.22 -0.54
C GLY A 90 -9.97 -2.39 0.97
N VAL A 91 -10.98 -1.94 1.73
CA VAL A 91 -11.03 -2.08 3.19
C VAL A 91 -11.10 -3.55 3.61
N ALA A 92 -11.89 -4.37 2.93
CA ALA A 92 -11.98 -5.80 3.20
C ALA A 92 -10.64 -6.52 2.93
N SER A 93 -9.97 -6.19 1.81
CA SER A 93 -8.64 -6.75 1.51
C SER A 93 -7.58 -6.30 2.51
N GLU A 94 -7.59 -5.03 2.90
CA GLU A 94 -6.65 -4.47 3.88
C GLU A 94 -6.83 -5.14 5.24
N PHE A 95 -8.07 -5.33 5.69
CA PHE A 95 -8.37 -6.05 6.92
C PHE A 95 -7.89 -7.51 6.87
N GLN A 96 -8.09 -8.20 5.74
CA GLN A 96 -7.63 -9.57 5.56
C GLN A 96 -6.10 -9.65 5.53
N GLU A 97 -5.42 -8.70 4.89
CA GLU A 97 -3.95 -8.60 4.89
C GLU A 97 -3.39 -8.38 6.29
N LEU A 98 -4.02 -7.50 7.08
CA LEU A 98 -3.64 -7.25 8.48
C LEU A 98 -3.81 -8.49 9.35
N GLN A 99 -4.94 -9.20 9.22
CA GLN A 99 -5.15 -10.46 9.95
C GLN A 99 -4.14 -11.54 9.54
N ASN A 100 -3.88 -11.67 8.24
CA ASN A 100 -2.87 -12.61 7.73
C ASN A 100 -1.47 -12.27 8.28
N ALA A 101 -1.13 -10.99 8.40
CA ALA A 101 0.15 -10.56 8.95
C ALA A 101 0.28 -10.90 10.45
N VAL A 102 -0.77 -10.72 11.24
CA VAL A 102 -0.80 -11.11 12.67
C VAL A 102 -0.69 -12.63 12.82
N TYR A 103 -1.43 -13.39 12.02
CA TYR A 103 -1.40 -14.85 12.05
C TYR A 103 0.01 -15.39 11.73
N ASN A 104 0.63 -14.83 10.69
CA ASN A 104 1.97 -15.21 10.24
C ASN A 104 3.10 -14.60 11.07
N ALA A 105 2.80 -13.67 11.99
CA ALA A 105 3.77 -13.11 12.90
C ALA A 105 4.28 -14.18 13.87
N GLU A 106 5.57 -14.07 14.21
CA GLU A 106 6.15 -14.92 15.23
C GLU A 106 5.46 -14.73 16.59
N PRO A 107 5.35 -15.79 17.41
CA PRO A 107 4.68 -15.72 18.72
C PRO A 107 5.20 -14.62 19.63
N ALA A 108 6.50 -14.30 19.55
CA ALA A 108 7.11 -13.25 20.37
C ALA A 108 6.72 -11.83 19.94
N LEU A 109 6.44 -11.60 18.66
CA LEU A 109 6.10 -10.28 18.11
C LEU A 109 4.60 -10.05 17.93
N ARG A 110 3.82 -11.14 17.80
CA ARG A 110 2.37 -11.10 17.66
C ARG A 110 1.67 -10.16 18.64
N PRO A 111 1.90 -10.22 19.97
CA PRO A 111 1.16 -9.38 20.91
C PRO A 111 1.49 -7.87 20.75
N VAL A 112 2.71 -7.53 20.36
CA VAL A 112 3.10 -6.13 20.08
C VAL A 112 2.39 -5.64 18.81
N LEU A 113 2.38 -6.46 17.76
CA LEU A 113 1.71 -6.10 16.51
C LEU A 113 0.20 -5.94 16.71
N GLU A 114 -0.45 -6.83 17.46
CA GLU A 114 -1.88 -6.73 17.78
C GLU A 114 -2.21 -5.42 18.50
N ARG A 115 -1.36 -4.99 19.46
CA ARG A 115 -1.55 -3.71 20.16
C ARG A 115 -1.34 -2.51 19.25
N ILE A 116 -0.32 -2.53 18.38
CA ILE A 116 -0.10 -1.50 17.36
C ILE A 116 -1.34 -1.36 16.47
N LEU A 117 -1.89 -2.47 15.98
CA LEU A 117 -3.09 -2.46 15.13
C LEU A 117 -4.34 -2.01 15.91
N TYR A 118 -4.47 -2.40 17.17
CA TYR A 118 -5.54 -1.93 18.04
C TYR A 118 -5.50 -0.42 18.25
N TYR A 119 -4.33 0.16 18.54
CA TYR A 119 -4.19 1.61 18.68
C TYR A 119 -4.44 2.32 17.36
N TYR A 120 -3.90 1.81 16.24
CA TYR A 120 -4.16 2.33 14.91
C TYR A 120 -5.66 2.37 14.58
N ASN A 121 -6.40 1.26 14.78
CA ASN A 121 -7.83 1.20 14.46
C ASN A 121 -8.67 2.14 15.32
N ASN A 122 -8.33 2.28 16.61
CA ASN A 122 -9.00 3.24 17.50
C ASN A 122 -8.71 4.69 17.10
N ILE A 123 -7.50 4.97 16.64
CA ILE A 123 -7.14 6.28 16.12
C ILE A 123 -7.95 6.53 14.84
N GLU A 124 -8.05 5.56 13.93
CA GLU A 124 -8.79 5.69 12.68
C GLU A 124 -10.30 5.85 12.88
N SER A 125 -10.92 5.14 13.83
CA SER A 125 -12.35 5.30 14.13
C SER A 125 -12.67 6.71 14.64
N VAL A 126 -11.75 7.34 15.37
CA VAL A 126 -11.89 8.74 15.81
C VAL A 126 -11.97 9.72 14.64
N TYR A 127 -11.34 9.42 13.49
CA TYR A 127 -11.49 10.21 12.27
C TYR A 127 -12.84 9.98 11.58
N ALA A 128 -13.38 8.77 11.65
CA ALA A 128 -14.65 8.43 11.00
C ALA A 128 -15.85 9.11 11.68
N ASP A 129 -15.76 9.41 12.97
CA ASP A 129 -16.83 10.02 13.77
C ASP A 129 -16.96 11.55 13.59
N GLY A 130 -16.17 12.19 12.72
CA GLY A 130 -16.29 13.62 12.41
C GLY A 130 -15.89 14.55 13.57
N ALA A 131 -14.61 14.52 13.95
CA ALA A 131 -14.07 15.43 14.97
C ALA A 131 -14.16 16.91 14.51
N SER A 132 -14.25 17.86 15.46
CA SER A 132 -14.38 19.30 15.17
C SER A 132 -13.27 19.83 14.25
N ASP A 133 -13.61 20.77 13.34
CA ASP A 133 -12.76 21.36 12.30
C ASP A 133 -11.29 21.67 12.68
N THR A 134 -11.03 22.10 13.92
CA THR A 134 -9.68 22.44 14.40
C THR A 134 -8.81 21.23 14.75
N VAL A 135 -9.43 20.14 15.18
CA VAL A 135 -8.77 18.87 15.48
C VAL A 135 -8.55 18.10 14.17
N GLU A 136 -9.52 18.15 13.26
CA GLU A 136 -9.45 17.48 11.96
C GLU A 136 -8.27 17.98 11.09
N ALA A 137 -8.03 19.30 11.01
CA ALA A 137 -6.93 19.86 10.21
C ALA A 137 -5.52 19.45 10.68
N VAL A 138 -5.29 19.36 12.00
CA VAL A 138 -4.01 18.90 12.57
C VAL A 138 -3.85 17.39 12.39
N LEU A 139 -4.96 16.66 12.55
CA LEU A 139 -4.99 15.21 12.48
C LEU A 139 -4.88 14.68 11.06
N GLU A 140 -5.38 15.39 10.04
CA GLU A 140 -5.28 14.97 8.64
C GLU A 140 -3.81 14.86 8.20
N SER A 141 -2.95 15.76 8.67
CA SER A 141 -1.51 15.71 8.41
C SER A 141 -0.79 14.50 9.06
N SER A 142 -1.36 13.97 10.15
CA SER A 142 -0.80 12.85 10.92
C SER A 142 -1.36 11.50 10.46
N ARG A 143 -2.47 11.48 9.73
CA ARG A 143 -3.14 10.25 9.26
C ARG A 143 -2.24 9.43 8.35
N ASP A 144 -1.59 10.06 7.38
CA ASP A 144 -0.64 9.41 6.48
C ASP A 144 0.59 8.90 7.22
N ASP A 145 1.08 9.64 8.20
CA ASP A 145 2.25 9.26 9.02
C ASP A 145 1.92 8.02 9.88
N ILE A 146 0.72 7.96 10.47
CA ILE A 146 0.23 6.83 11.27
C ILE A 146 -0.01 5.58 10.40
N LYS A 147 -0.62 5.73 9.23
CA LYS A 147 -0.74 4.66 8.24
C LYS A 147 0.62 4.14 7.80
N GLY A 148 1.57 5.04 7.54
CA GLY A 148 2.95 4.69 7.22
C GLY A 148 3.66 3.93 8.34
N LEU A 149 3.40 4.25 9.61
CA LEU A 149 3.96 3.51 10.74
C LEU A 149 3.40 2.09 10.87
N ARG A 150 2.09 1.92 10.65
CA ARG A 150 1.46 0.60 10.58
C ARG A 150 2.10 -0.26 9.49
N ASP A 151 2.22 0.26 8.27
CA ASP A 151 2.79 -0.48 7.14
C ASP A 151 4.26 -0.84 7.37
N ARG A 152 5.03 0.05 8.00
CA ARG A 152 6.41 -0.22 8.42
C ARG A 152 6.47 -1.27 9.52
N ALA A 153 5.59 -1.24 10.51
CA ALA A 153 5.53 -2.25 11.57
C ALA A 153 5.28 -3.66 10.98
N LEU A 154 4.37 -3.77 10.01
CA LEU A 154 4.15 -5.02 9.25
C LEU A 154 5.42 -5.46 8.50
N GLY A 155 6.11 -4.50 7.87
CA GLY A 155 7.39 -4.74 7.20
C GLY A 155 8.47 -5.28 8.15
N LEU A 156 8.58 -4.70 9.35
CA LEU A 156 9.53 -5.12 10.38
C LEU A 156 9.23 -6.52 10.92
N VAL A 157 7.95 -6.87 11.15
CA VAL A 157 7.55 -8.22 11.57
C VAL A 157 7.90 -9.25 10.50
N ASN A 158 7.65 -8.93 9.22
CA ASN A 158 8.05 -9.80 8.11
C ASN A 158 9.57 -9.95 7.99
N LEU A 159 10.33 -8.87 8.22
CA LEU A 159 11.79 -8.91 8.25
C LEU A 159 12.29 -9.78 9.40
N HIS A 160 11.73 -9.63 10.60
CA HIS A 160 12.08 -10.46 11.76
C HIS A 160 11.88 -11.94 11.47
N ARG A 161 10.74 -12.32 10.85
CA ARG A 161 10.47 -13.71 10.43
C ARG A 161 11.52 -14.25 9.48
N ARG A 162 11.93 -13.45 8.49
CA ARG A 162 12.98 -13.84 7.54
C ARG A 162 14.33 -14.00 8.23
N LEU A 163 14.67 -13.10 9.16
CA LEU A 163 15.91 -13.20 9.95
C LEU A 163 15.89 -14.44 10.86
N SER A 164 14.76 -14.79 11.46
CA SER A 164 14.63 -16.01 12.27
C SER A 164 14.87 -17.26 11.45
N ALA A 165 14.38 -17.30 10.21
CA ALA A 165 14.63 -18.43 9.32
C ALA A 165 16.13 -18.58 9.00
N VAL A 166 16.84 -17.46 8.75
CA VAL A 166 18.31 -17.47 8.53
C VAL A 166 19.05 -17.91 9.79
N ILE A 167 18.63 -17.42 10.96
CA ILE A 167 19.23 -17.76 12.25
C ILE A 167 19.03 -19.25 12.56
N ALA A 168 17.84 -19.79 12.32
CA ALA A 168 17.51 -21.19 12.57
C ALA A 168 18.24 -22.18 11.65
N GLN A 169 18.65 -21.74 10.45
CA GLN A 169 19.42 -22.56 9.51
C GLN A 169 20.91 -22.66 9.86
N SER A 170 21.41 -21.82 10.77
CA SER A 170 22.84 -21.74 11.10
C SER A 170 23.09 -22.16 12.54
N ASP A 171 23.88 -23.20 12.75
CA ASP A 171 24.35 -23.59 14.09
C ASP A 171 25.62 -22.80 14.46
N VAL A 172 25.48 -21.83 15.36
CA VAL A 172 26.59 -20.98 15.81
C VAL A 172 27.61 -21.74 16.64
N GLY A 173 27.17 -22.72 17.43
CA GLY A 173 28.07 -23.56 18.21
C GLY A 173 28.99 -24.32 17.26
N TYR A 174 28.40 -24.91 16.22
CA TYR A 174 29.15 -25.54 15.14
C TYR A 174 30.11 -24.57 14.45
N LEU A 175 29.64 -23.41 13.97
CA LEU A 175 30.48 -22.43 13.25
C LEU A 175 31.70 -21.96 14.08
N LYS A 176 31.51 -21.70 15.38
CA LYS A 176 32.61 -21.30 16.27
C LYS A 176 33.61 -22.42 16.49
N ASN A 177 33.12 -23.63 16.71
CA ASN A 177 33.98 -24.81 16.88
C ASN A 177 34.77 -25.11 15.60
N GLU A 178 34.15 -24.92 14.44
CA GLU A 178 34.75 -25.14 13.14
C GLU A 178 35.85 -24.12 12.84
N LEU A 179 35.63 -22.83 13.14
CA LEU A 179 36.68 -21.81 13.06
C LEU A 179 37.88 -22.16 13.94
N ALA A 180 37.64 -22.54 15.20
CA ALA A 180 38.70 -22.95 16.13
C ALA A 180 39.40 -24.25 15.69
N ARG A 181 38.71 -25.14 14.95
CA ARG A 181 39.33 -26.33 14.34
C ARG A 181 40.23 -25.91 13.19
N MET A 182 39.73 -25.10 12.26
CA MET A 182 40.47 -24.62 11.10
C MET A 182 41.71 -23.79 11.49
N GLU A 183 41.63 -22.93 12.51
CA GLU A 183 42.81 -22.22 13.04
C GLU A 183 43.92 -23.17 13.50
N ARG A 184 43.55 -24.23 14.24
CA ARG A 184 44.52 -25.24 14.70
C ARG A 184 45.10 -26.05 13.55
N GLU A 185 44.31 -26.34 12.52
CA GLU A 185 44.76 -27.05 11.31
C GLU A 185 45.69 -26.17 10.46
N MET A 186 45.36 -24.89 10.28
CA MET A 186 46.21 -23.92 9.58
C MET A 186 47.57 -23.73 10.27
N ALA A 187 47.61 -23.72 11.61
CA ALA A 187 48.85 -23.61 12.37
C ALA A 187 49.78 -24.83 12.21
N ARG A 188 49.22 -26.00 11.87
CA ARG A 188 49.96 -27.26 11.70
C ARG A 188 50.29 -27.57 10.23
N THR A 189 49.63 -26.90 9.30
CA THR A 189 49.77 -27.14 7.87
C THR A 189 50.84 -26.21 7.30
N PRO A 190 51.88 -26.74 6.62
CA PRO A 190 52.88 -25.90 5.96
C PRO A 190 52.26 -25.09 4.82
N GLU A 191 52.96 -24.04 4.38
CA GLU A 191 52.52 -23.20 3.25
C GLU A 191 52.36 -24.02 1.97
N GLY A 192 51.26 -23.76 1.25
CA GLY A 192 50.90 -24.50 0.05
C GLY A 192 49.38 -24.51 -0.19
N PRO A 193 48.93 -25.18 -1.26
CA PRO A 193 47.55 -25.10 -1.74
C PRO A 193 46.50 -25.60 -0.73
N VAL A 194 46.89 -26.54 0.14
CA VAL A 194 46.02 -27.04 1.22
C VAL A 194 45.80 -25.98 2.30
N ARG A 195 46.86 -25.24 2.65
CA ARG A 195 46.76 -24.13 3.62
C ARG A 195 45.93 -22.99 3.04
N ASP A 196 46.10 -22.67 1.75
CA ASP A 196 45.31 -21.63 1.08
C ASP A 196 43.81 -21.98 1.05
N ALA A 197 43.48 -23.25 0.80
CA ALA A 197 42.09 -23.73 0.85
C ALA A 197 41.51 -23.63 2.27
N LEU A 198 42.29 -23.94 3.31
CA LEU A 198 41.88 -23.78 4.71
C LEU A 198 41.67 -22.32 5.08
N VAL A 199 42.54 -21.40 4.63
CA VAL A 199 42.37 -19.95 4.83
C VAL A 199 41.08 -19.46 4.17
N ALA A 200 40.83 -19.83 2.92
CA ALA A 200 39.61 -19.45 2.22
C ALA A 200 38.33 -20.00 2.90
N ALA A 201 38.38 -21.24 3.39
CA ALA A 201 37.29 -21.85 4.15
C ALA A 201 37.07 -21.15 5.50
N HIS A 202 38.14 -20.78 6.19
CA HIS A 202 38.10 -20.01 7.43
C HIS A 202 37.43 -18.65 7.22
N GLU A 203 37.89 -17.86 6.23
CA GLU A 203 37.31 -16.56 5.90
C GLU A 203 35.83 -16.65 5.48
N SER A 204 35.45 -17.70 4.76
CA SER A 204 34.04 -17.94 4.39
C SER A 204 33.16 -18.21 5.62
N THR A 205 33.67 -19.05 6.54
CA THR A 205 32.98 -19.41 7.78
C THR A 205 32.87 -18.20 8.72
N GLU A 206 33.91 -17.39 8.80
CA GLU A 206 33.93 -16.15 9.59
C GLU A 206 32.91 -15.12 9.06
N ARG A 207 32.84 -14.95 7.72
CA ARG A 207 31.82 -14.10 7.09
C ARG A 207 30.41 -14.58 7.43
N THR A 208 30.18 -15.89 7.41
CA THR A 208 28.88 -16.49 7.76
C THR A 208 28.53 -16.21 9.23
N LEU A 209 29.48 -16.39 10.15
CA LEU A 209 29.30 -16.07 11.57
C LEU A 209 28.97 -14.59 11.77
N LYS A 210 29.66 -13.68 11.07
CA LYS A 210 29.42 -12.24 11.14
C LYS A 210 28.03 -11.86 10.60
N GLN A 211 27.59 -12.48 9.50
CA GLN A 211 26.24 -12.25 8.97
C GLN A 211 25.16 -12.72 9.96
N TRP A 212 25.40 -13.87 10.62
CA TRP A 212 24.50 -14.38 11.63
C TRP A 212 24.39 -13.45 12.85
N THR A 213 25.51 -12.95 13.37
CA THR A 213 25.48 -12.01 14.52
C THR A 213 24.79 -10.70 14.17
N GLN A 214 25.03 -10.18 12.95
CA GLN A 214 24.31 -9.01 12.44
C GLN A 214 22.80 -9.27 12.30
N ALA A 215 22.39 -10.47 11.86
CA ALA A 215 20.99 -10.84 11.78
C ALA A 215 20.32 -10.85 13.17
N LEU A 216 21.00 -11.38 14.19
CA LEU A 216 20.49 -11.43 15.56
C LEU A 216 20.38 -10.05 16.19
N GLU A 217 21.38 -9.19 15.97
CA GLU A 217 21.36 -7.80 16.42
C GLU A 217 20.18 -7.04 15.78
N LYS A 218 19.97 -7.21 14.48
CA LYS A 218 18.82 -6.62 13.77
C LYS A 218 17.48 -7.10 14.33
N GLN A 219 17.35 -8.35 14.78
CA GLN A 219 16.13 -8.81 15.43
C GLN A 219 15.85 -8.10 16.75
N HIS A 220 16.88 -7.86 17.56
CA HIS A 220 16.75 -7.09 18.80
C HIS A 220 16.34 -5.65 18.51
N GLN A 221 16.94 -5.03 17.50
CA GLN A 221 16.61 -3.68 17.07
C GLN A 221 15.16 -3.59 16.56
N ILE A 222 14.69 -4.56 15.78
CA ILE A 222 13.30 -4.63 15.32
C ILE A 222 12.33 -4.66 16.50
N ARG A 223 12.59 -5.50 17.52
CA ARG A 223 11.76 -5.56 18.73
C ARG A 223 11.70 -4.21 19.43
N SER A 224 12.85 -3.56 19.61
CA SER A 224 12.94 -2.24 20.23
C SER A 224 12.12 -1.20 19.47
N VAL A 225 12.27 -1.14 18.14
CA VAL A 225 11.54 -0.18 17.30
C VAL A 225 10.03 -0.44 17.32
N LEU A 226 9.58 -1.70 17.29
CA LEU A 226 8.16 -2.02 17.42
C LEU A 226 7.58 -1.53 18.76
N THR A 227 8.30 -1.69 19.87
CA THR A 227 7.90 -1.15 21.18
C THR A 227 7.82 0.39 21.17
N VAL A 228 8.75 1.07 20.52
CA VAL A 228 8.72 2.54 20.38
C VAL A 228 7.50 2.98 19.55
N ILE A 229 7.19 2.28 18.45
CA ILE A 229 5.97 2.55 17.67
C ILE A 229 4.72 2.37 18.52
N GLU A 230 4.65 1.29 19.28
CA GLU A 230 3.53 1.01 20.19
C GLU A 230 3.32 2.15 21.19
N SER A 231 4.38 2.55 21.90
CA SER A 231 4.34 3.64 22.88
C SER A 231 3.90 4.97 22.26
N ASN A 232 4.46 5.30 21.09
CA ASN A 232 4.12 6.54 20.39
C ASN A 232 2.65 6.57 19.94
N LEU A 233 2.11 5.45 19.47
CA LEU A 233 0.69 5.36 19.10
C LEU A 233 -0.23 5.47 20.32
N GLN A 234 0.17 4.87 21.44
CA GLN A 234 -0.56 5.00 22.70
C GLN A 234 -0.58 6.44 23.21
N GLU A 235 0.58 7.13 23.23
CA GLU A 235 0.69 8.54 23.60
C GLU A 235 -0.13 9.43 22.67
N PHE A 236 -0.09 9.17 21.36
CA PHE A 236 -0.87 9.91 20.38
C PHE A 236 -2.38 9.74 20.62
N LYS A 237 -2.85 8.52 20.90
CA LYS A 237 -4.25 8.26 21.25
C LYS A 237 -4.68 9.06 22.49
N LEU A 238 -3.89 9.03 23.56
CA LEU A 238 -4.19 9.77 24.79
C LEU A 238 -4.25 11.27 24.53
N ALA A 239 -3.30 11.82 23.77
CA ALA A 239 -3.29 13.24 23.42
C ALA A 239 -4.53 13.66 22.61
N MET A 240 -5.03 12.79 21.74
CA MET A 240 -6.27 13.04 21.01
C MET A 240 -7.50 13.01 21.93
N GLU A 241 -7.61 12.03 22.82
CA GLU A 241 -8.72 11.92 23.77
C GLU A 241 -8.78 13.13 24.71
N LEU A 242 -7.62 13.58 25.22
CA LEU A 242 -7.51 14.79 26.03
C LEU A 242 -7.97 16.04 25.27
N ARG A 243 -7.55 16.19 24.01
CA ARG A 243 -8.02 17.31 23.18
C ARG A 243 -9.52 17.28 22.89
N LYS A 244 -10.10 16.10 22.69
CA LYS A 244 -11.57 15.97 22.56
C LYS A 244 -12.27 16.42 23.84
N ALA A 245 -11.74 16.07 25.00
CA ALA A 245 -12.26 16.53 26.29
C ALA A 245 -12.12 18.04 26.46
N ASP A 246 -10.96 18.61 26.13
CA ASP A 246 -10.70 20.06 26.20
C ASP A 246 -11.60 20.87 25.26
N ALA A 247 -11.78 20.39 24.02
CA ALA A 247 -12.69 20.98 23.05
C ALA A 247 -14.16 20.96 23.55
N ALA A 248 -14.59 19.86 24.18
CA ALA A 248 -15.91 19.77 24.81
C ALA A 248 -16.07 20.71 26.01
N MET A 249 -14.99 21.02 26.72
CA MET A 249 -14.95 21.96 27.85
C MET A 249 -14.72 23.43 27.44
N GLY A 250 -14.52 23.72 26.14
CA GLY A 250 -14.22 25.07 25.66
C GLY A 250 -12.82 25.58 26.04
N ALA A 251 -11.94 24.70 26.52
CA ALA A 251 -10.57 25.04 26.89
C ALA A 251 -9.64 24.88 25.69
N ASN A 252 -9.09 25.98 25.17
CA ASN A 252 -8.11 25.95 24.07
C ASN A 252 -6.68 25.77 24.60
N GLN A 253 -6.40 24.71 25.36
CA GLN A 253 -5.02 24.38 25.72
C GLN A 253 -4.39 23.55 24.60
N GLY A 254 -3.56 24.22 23.78
CA GLY A 254 -2.80 23.59 22.70
C GLY A 254 -1.81 22.55 23.22
N HIS A 255 -2.23 21.30 23.37
CA HIS A 255 -1.32 20.19 23.69
C HIS A 255 -0.32 19.94 22.53
N ASN A 256 0.89 19.49 22.89
CA ASN A 256 2.13 19.31 22.10
C ASN A 256 2.04 18.30 20.92
N VAL A 257 1.07 18.43 20.02
CA VAL A 257 0.91 17.55 18.85
C VAL A 257 2.10 17.61 17.89
N GLY A 258 2.77 18.78 17.79
CA GLY A 258 3.98 18.91 16.97
C GLY A 258 5.15 18.06 17.46
N GLU A 259 5.30 17.91 18.78
CA GLU A 259 6.34 17.04 19.37
C GLU A 259 6.03 15.56 19.09
N LEU A 260 4.76 15.15 19.26
CA LEU A 260 4.31 13.80 18.93
C LEU A 260 4.50 13.49 17.45
N GLN A 261 4.17 14.42 16.56
CA GLN A 261 4.38 14.26 15.12
C GLN A 261 5.86 14.11 14.76
N GLN A 262 6.75 14.88 15.40
CA GLN A 262 8.19 14.72 15.22
C GLN A 262 8.68 13.34 15.69
N ARG A 263 8.16 12.82 16.81
CA ARG A 263 8.47 11.48 17.30
C ARG A 263 7.97 10.38 16.36
N LEU A 264 6.77 10.53 15.78
CA LEU A 264 6.24 9.60 14.78
C LEU A 264 7.11 9.59 13.51
N ILE A 265 7.54 10.76 13.03
CA ILE A 265 8.46 10.88 11.89
C ILE A 265 9.81 10.23 12.21
N ALA A 266 10.36 10.47 13.40
CA ALA A 266 11.61 9.87 13.84
C ALA A 266 11.52 8.33 13.91
N ALA A 267 10.44 7.79 14.45
CA ALA A 267 10.16 6.36 14.46
C ALA A 267 10.07 5.79 13.04
N GLY A 268 9.42 6.52 12.12
CA GLY A 268 9.36 6.16 10.70
C GLY A 268 10.75 6.08 10.05
N ARG A 269 11.64 7.04 10.34
CA ARG A 269 13.02 7.04 9.84
C ARG A 269 13.83 5.86 10.39
N ALA A 270 13.69 5.55 11.68
CA ALA A 270 14.37 4.40 12.30
C ALA A 270 13.94 3.07 11.66
N CYS A 271 12.66 2.93 11.30
CA CYS A 271 12.18 1.78 10.54
C CYS A 271 12.82 1.69 9.15
N ASP A 272 12.86 2.81 8.42
CA ASP A 272 13.38 2.87 7.06
C ASP A 272 14.89 2.53 7.03
N GLU A 273 15.65 3.01 8.03
CA GLU A 273 17.06 2.67 8.25
C GLU A 273 17.27 1.16 8.49
N LEU A 274 16.47 0.55 9.38
CA LEU A 274 16.57 -0.89 9.67
C LEU A 274 16.26 -1.77 8.46
N VAL A 275 15.32 -1.35 7.62
CA VAL A 275 14.94 -2.07 6.39
C VAL A 275 15.93 -1.82 5.25
N GLY A 276 16.86 -0.86 5.40
CA GLY A 276 17.81 -0.48 4.36
C GLY A 276 17.17 0.30 3.22
N ARG A 277 15.98 0.87 3.43
CA ARG A 277 15.35 1.81 2.50
C ARG A 277 15.87 3.19 2.85
N THR A 278 16.88 3.68 2.14
CA THR A 278 17.19 5.11 2.18
C THR A 278 15.94 5.89 1.78
N SER A 279 15.49 6.78 2.65
CA SER A 279 14.24 7.53 2.52
C SER A 279 14.17 8.30 1.19
N ILE A 280 13.53 7.73 0.17
CA ILE A 280 13.18 8.43 -1.08
C ILE A 280 11.97 9.38 -0.85
N MET A 281 11.21 9.20 0.23
CA MET A 281 10.01 10.01 0.50
C MET A 281 10.30 11.39 1.13
N GLY A 282 11.45 11.58 1.79
CA GLY A 282 11.85 12.90 2.33
C GLY A 282 12.08 13.97 1.26
N GLU A 283 12.49 13.58 0.05
CA GLU A 283 12.79 14.51 -1.05
C GLU A 283 11.55 15.08 -1.74
N ARG A 284 10.40 14.39 -1.67
CA ARG A 284 9.14 14.91 -2.22
C ARG A 284 8.45 15.90 -1.28
N ARG A 285 8.63 15.79 0.04
CA ARG A 285 8.01 16.72 1.01
C ARG A 285 8.76 18.07 1.06
N ASN A 286 10.10 18.06 0.95
CA ASN A 286 10.89 19.30 0.90
C ASN A 286 10.66 20.14 -0.37
N ARG A 287 10.27 19.53 -1.50
CA ARG A 287 9.92 20.30 -2.71
C ARG A 287 8.59 21.05 -2.64
N ARG A 288 7.66 20.64 -1.77
CA ARG A 288 6.38 21.35 -1.59
C ARG A 288 6.46 22.51 -0.60
N ILE A 289 7.41 22.50 0.32
CA ILE A 289 7.61 23.58 1.29
C ILE A 289 8.48 24.71 0.69
N SER A 290 9.33 24.41 -0.29
CA SER A 290 10.18 25.40 -0.97
C SER A 290 9.47 26.19 -2.09
N SER A 291 8.17 25.98 -2.32
CA SER A 291 7.39 26.66 -3.37
C SER A 291 6.31 27.61 -2.83
N TYR A 292 6.44 28.05 -1.58
CA TYR A 292 5.66 29.15 -1.00
C TYR A 292 6.60 30.21 -0.43
#